data_AF-A0AA43RQA2-F1
#
_entry.id   AF-A0AA43RQA2-F1
#
_cell.length_a   1.000
_cell.length_b   1.000
_cell.length_c   1.000
_cell.angle_alpha   90.00
_cell.angle_beta   90.00
_cell.angle_gamma   90.00
#
_symmetry.space_group_name_H-M   'P 1'
#
loop_
_entity.id
_entity.type
_entity.pdbx_description
1 polymer ?
#
loop_
_entity_poly.entity_id
_entity_poly.type
_entity_poly.pdbx_seq_one_letter_code
_entity_poly.pdbx_strand_id
1 'polypeptide(L)'
;MPFQFSLPIVMCAAANEKRIRENPEKYYSNDIFQEPAQYSVLRQLIIDEKQKEMLAEIKRILDKYQTNYRIVVNPLFSQTKLNDKDVSYLEGVFGKENVFDFSGKNPITESKYNYYERNHFRPLVGDSIMNRIYSGKGRD
;
A
#
# COMPACT_ATOMS: atom_id res chain seq x y z
N MET A 1 16.21 -15.89 -25.13
CA MET A 1 16.81 -14.70 -24.49
C MET A 1 15.94 -14.35 -23.29
N PRO A 2 16.47 -14.27 -22.06
CA PRO A 2 15.66 -13.79 -20.94
C PRO A 2 15.51 -12.27 -21.09
N PHE A 3 14.26 -11.80 -21.12
CA PHE A 3 13.95 -10.38 -21.04
C PHE A 3 14.28 -9.90 -19.62
N GLN A 4 15.39 -9.17 -19.49
CA GLN A 4 15.77 -8.52 -18.25
C GLN A 4 15.04 -7.16 -18.18
N PHE A 5 13.81 -7.16 -17.68
CA PHE A 5 13.11 -5.92 -17.36
C PHE A 5 13.73 -5.31 -16.10
N SER A 6 14.75 -4.46 -16.25
CA SER A 6 15.15 -3.55 -15.17
C SER A 6 14.19 -2.36 -15.15
N LEU A 7 13.05 -2.53 -14.48
CA LEU A 7 12.14 -1.40 -14.22
C LEU A 7 12.88 -0.38 -13.32
N PRO A 8 12.86 0.92 -13.64
CA PRO A 8 13.60 1.96 -12.91
C PRO A 8 13.27 2.03 -11.40
N ILE A 9 12.07 1.58 -11.01
CA ILE A 9 11.64 1.49 -9.61
C ILE A 9 12.48 0.46 -8.83
N VAL A 10 12.84 -0.67 -9.44
CA VAL A 10 13.65 -1.73 -8.80
C VAL A 10 15.07 -1.24 -8.52
N MET A 11 15.63 -0.42 -9.42
CA MET A 11 16.96 0.19 -9.20
C MET A 11 16.96 1.21 -8.05
N CYS A 12 15.91 2.04 -7.94
CA CYS A 12 15.78 2.99 -6.84
C CYS A 12 15.62 2.30 -5.47
N ALA A 13 14.86 1.20 -5.40
CA ALA A 13 14.70 0.42 -4.17
C ALA A 13 16.03 -0.20 -3.72
N ALA A 14 16.77 -0.85 -4.62
CA ALA A 14 18.07 -1.46 -4.28
C ALA A 14 19.11 -0.43 -3.81
N ALA A 15 19.14 0.75 -4.44
CA ALA A 15 20.02 1.84 -4.03
C ALA A 15 19.66 2.37 -2.62
N ASN A 16 18.37 2.50 -2.31
CA ASN A 16 17.92 2.92 -0.98
C ASN A 16 18.20 1.85 0.09
N GLU A 17 18.00 0.56 -0.19
CA GLU A 17 18.36 -0.52 0.73
C GLU A 17 19.86 -0.51 1.07
N LYS A 18 20.72 -0.24 0.07
CA LYS A 18 22.15 -0.09 0.31
C LYS A 18 22.43 1.08 1.26
N ARG A 19 21.84 2.25 1.02
CA ARG A 19 22.01 3.45 1.87
C ARG A 19 21.53 3.22 3.30
N ILE A 20 20.38 2.58 3.46
CA ILE A 20 19.81 2.23 4.78
C ILE A 20 20.75 1.26 5.52
N ARG A 21 21.32 0.26 4.82
CA ARG A 21 22.26 -0.69 5.41
C ARG A 21 23.57 -0.04 5.84
N GLU A 22 24.08 0.88 5.03
CA GLU A 22 25.37 1.55 5.28
C GLU A 22 25.28 2.57 6.42
N ASN A 23 24.21 3.36 6.48
CA ASN A 23 24.03 4.36 7.53
C ASN A 23 22.54 4.66 7.76
N PRO A 24 21.85 3.84 8.58
CA PRO A 24 20.41 4.00 8.80
C PRO A 24 20.08 5.32 9.52
N GLU A 25 20.90 5.72 10.49
CA GLU A 25 20.69 6.98 11.22
C GLU A 25 20.69 8.19 10.28
N LYS A 26 21.67 8.26 9.36
CA LYS A 26 21.72 9.32 8.35
C LYS A 26 20.56 9.26 7.37
N TYR A 27 20.11 8.07 6.99
CA TYR A 27 18.98 7.93 6.06
C TYR A 27 17.69 8.44 6.69
N TYR A 28 17.45 8.10 7.96
CA TYR A 28 16.23 8.42 8.69
C TYR A 28 16.28 9.69 9.54
N SER A 29 17.34 10.51 9.39
CA SER A 29 17.47 11.82 10.05
C SER A 29 16.75 12.95 9.32
N ASN A 30 16.20 12.68 8.13
CA ASN A 30 15.49 13.68 7.32
C ASN A 30 14.08 13.92 7.87
N ASP A 31 13.63 15.18 7.82
CA ASP A 31 12.31 15.64 8.25
C ASP A 31 11.13 14.93 7.56
N ILE A 32 11.34 14.33 6.38
CA ILE A 32 10.31 13.51 5.73
C ILE A 32 9.85 12.34 6.60
N PHE A 33 10.69 11.86 7.52
CA PHE A 33 10.42 10.77 8.45
C PHE A 33 9.99 11.22 9.85
N GLN A 34 9.73 12.52 10.04
CA GLN A 34 9.05 12.97 11.25
C GLN A 34 7.68 12.27 11.33
N GLU A 35 7.38 11.74 12.51
CA GLU A 35 6.12 11.04 12.73
C GLU A 35 4.94 11.99 12.44
N PRO A 36 3.85 11.48 11.85
CA PRO A 36 2.65 12.28 11.64
C PRO A 36 2.17 12.83 12.98
N ALA A 37 1.95 14.15 13.05
CA ALA A 37 1.53 14.81 14.28
C ALA A 37 0.22 14.24 14.86
N GLN A 38 -0.65 13.66 14.02
CA GLN A 38 -1.88 13.03 14.44
C GLN A 38 -2.41 12.02 13.43
N TYR A 39 -2.96 10.91 13.92
CA TYR A 39 -3.83 10.02 13.13
C TYR A 39 -5.02 10.82 12.57
N SER A 40 -5.30 10.64 11.28
CA SER A 40 -6.44 11.27 10.63
C SER A 40 -7.14 10.29 9.69
N VAL A 41 -8.47 10.33 9.71
CA VAL A 41 -9.30 9.69 8.68
C VAL A 41 -9.53 10.71 7.57
N LEU A 42 -9.39 10.29 6.31
CA LEU A 42 -9.84 11.08 5.17
C LEU A 42 -11.33 11.35 5.32
N ARG A 43 -11.67 12.59 5.65
CA ARG A 43 -13.06 13.01 5.81
C ARG A 43 -13.78 13.13 4.47
N GLN A 44 -13.03 13.42 3.41
CA GLN A 44 -13.54 13.50 2.06
C GLN A 44 -13.52 12.11 1.41
N LEU A 45 -14.56 11.82 0.65
CA LEU A 45 -14.56 10.70 -0.29
C LEU A 45 -13.62 11.05 -1.43
N ILE A 46 -12.81 10.08 -1.85
CA ILE A 46 -11.87 10.24 -2.97
C ILE A 46 -12.27 9.38 -4.18
N ILE A 47 -13.27 8.52 -4.02
CA ILE A 47 -13.85 7.73 -5.11
C ILE A 47 -15.11 8.43 -5.63
N ASP A 48 -14.90 9.36 -6.55
CA ASP A 48 -15.96 10.04 -7.28
C ASP A 48 -16.35 9.25 -8.54
N GLU A 49 -17.35 9.74 -9.29
CA GLU A 49 -17.94 9.04 -10.43
C GLU A 49 -16.91 8.55 -11.46
N LYS A 50 -15.88 9.34 -11.75
CA LYS A 50 -14.82 8.93 -12.69
C LYS A 50 -14.03 7.73 -12.16
N GLN A 51 -13.68 7.71 -10.87
CA GLN A 51 -13.00 6.58 -10.25
C GLN A 51 -13.92 5.36 -10.21
N LYS A 52 -15.22 5.53 -9.95
CA LYS A 52 -16.21 4.45 -9.99
C LYS A 52 -16.26 3.78 -11.36
N GLU A 53 -16.32 4.57 -12.44
CA GLU A 53 -16.25 4.07 -13.82
C GLU A 53 -14.97 3.27 -14.08
N MET A 54 -13.82 3.82 -13.68
CA MET A 54 -12.53 3.14 -13.85
C MET A 54 -12.43 1.83 -13.05
N LEU A 55 -12.92 1.80 -11.81
CA LEU A 55 -12.89 0.61 -10.96
C LEU A 55 -13.83 -0.47 -11.50
N ALA A 56 -15.01 -0.09 -11.99
CA ALA A 56 -15.93 -1.01 -12.66
C ALA A 56 -15.32 -1.62 -13.93
N GLU A 57 -14.58 -0.83 -14.71
CA GLU A 57 -13.88 -1.32 -15.90
C GLU A 57 -12.75 -2.28 -15.55
N ILE A 58 -11.97 -1.99 -14.50
CA ILE A 58 -10.96 -2.92 -13.97
C ILE A 58 -11.62 -4.24 -13.55
N LYS A 59 -12.72 -4.19 -12.80
CA LYS A 59 -13.48 -5.38 -12.38
C LYS A 59 -13.94 -6.20 -13.59
N ARG A 60 -14.48 -5.53 -14.61
CA ARG A 60 -14.93 -6.17 -15.86
C ARG A 60 -13.79 -6.91 -16.57
N ILE A 61 -12.60 -6.32 -16.61
CA ILE A 61 -11.41 -6.97 -17.19
C ILE A 61 -11.01 -8.19 -16.36
N LEU A 62 -10.93 -8.05 -15.03
CA LEU A 62 -10.58 -9.16 -14.13
C LEU A 62 -11.56 -10.33 -14.27
N ASP A 63 -12.86 -10.06 -14.35
CA ASP A 63 -13.90 -11.07 -14.53
C ASP A 63 -13.80 -11.76 -15.89
N LYS A 64 -13.62 -10.99 -16.96
CA LYS A 64 -13.49 -11.52 -18.33
C LYS A 64 -12.38 -12.57 -18.44
N TYR A 65 -11.28 -12.36 -17.71
CA TYR A 65 -10.13 -13.26 -17.71
C TYR A 65 -10.10 -14.22 -16.51
N GLN A 66 -11.17 -14.26 -15.70
CA GLN A 66 -11.29 -15.13 -14.52
C GLN A 66 -10.08 -15.00 -13.57
N THR A 67 -9.59 -13.77 -13.42
CA THR A 67 -8.39 -13.48 -12.63
C THR A 67 -8.69 -13.63 -11.15
N ASN A 68 -7.86 -14.38 -10.42
CA ASN A 68 -7.85 -14.34 -8.96
C ASN A 68 -7.02 -13.13 -8.50
N TYR A 69 -7.62 -12.25 -7.67
CA TYR A 69 -7.00 -10.98 -7.30
C TYR A 69 -7.18 -10.65 -5.81
N ARG A 70 -6.37 -9.71 -5.35
CA ARG A 70 -6.42 -9.08 -4.02
C ARG A 70 -6.21 -7.59 -4.21
N ILE A 71 -7.11 -6.78 -3.67
CA ILE A 71 -7.04 -5.32 -3.67
C ILE A 71 -6.46 -4.90 -2.33
N VAL A 72 -5.34 -4.19 -2.37
CA VAL A 72 -4.62 -3.74 -1.17
C VAL A 72 -4.68 -2.22 -1.11
N VAL A 73 -5.26 -1.68 -0.03
CA VAL A 73 -5.16 -0.24 0.27
C VAL A 73 -3.80 -0.01 0.95
N ASN A 74 -2.96 0.81 0.32
CA ASN A 74 -1.55 0.98 0.69
C ASN A 74 -1.38 1.55 2.12
N PRO A 75 -0.51 0.97 2.98
CA PRO A 75 -0.15 1.55 4.26
C PRO A 75 0.79 2.77 4.08
N LEU A 76 0.22 3.96 3.96
CA LEU A 76 1.01 5.20 3.88
C LEU A 76 1.59 5.56 5.26
N PHE A 77 2.84 6.05 5.29
CA PHE A 77 3.49 6.49 6.53
C PHE A 77 2.76 7.66 7.19
N SER A 78 1.96 8.42 6.43
CA SER A 78 1.11 9.49 6.97
C SER A 78 0.03 9.00 7.94
N GLN A 79 -0.18 7.69 8.04
CA GLN A 79 -1.23 7.05 8.86
C GLN A 79 -2.63 7.58 8.56
N THR A 80 -2.81 8.07 7.33
CA THR A 80 -4.09 8.57 6.86
C THR A 80 -4.97 7.37 6.54
N LYS A 81 -6.09 7.23 7.26
CA LYS A 81 -7.07 6.16 7.04
C LYS A 81 -7.98 6.53 5.86
N LEU A 82 -8.16 5.61 4.91
CA LEU A 82 -9.14 5.78 3.84
C LEU A 82 -10.54 5.87 4.44
N ASN A 83 -11.43 6.65 3.82
CA ASN A 83 -12.79 6.78 4.30
C ASN A 83 -13.52 5.42 4.24
N ASP A 84 -14.22 5.04 5.30
CA ASP A 84 -14.92 3.75 5.37
C ASP A 84 -15.97 3.57 4.25
N LYS A 85 -16.53 4.65 3.71
CA LYS A 85 -17.45 4.59 2.56
C LYS A 85 -16.72 4.26 1.26
N ASP A 86 -15.51 4.76 1.07
CA ASP A 86 -14.66 4.40 -0.07
C ASP A 86 -14.21 2.94 0.05
N VAL A 87 -13.84 2.50 1.26
CA VAL A 87 -13.54 1.07 1.53
C VAL A 87 -14.76 0.20 1.22
N SER A 88 -15.93 0.57 1.73
CA SER A 88 -17.19 -0.16 1.47
C SER A 88 -17.54 -0.18 -0.02
N TYR A 89 -17.24 0.89 -0.76
CA TYR A 89 -17.41 0.92 -2.21
C TYR A 89 -16.47 -0.09 -2.90
N LEU A 90 -15.19 -0.10 -2.53
CA LEU A 90 -14.24 -1.09 -3.06
C LEU A 90 -14.67 -2.52 -2.74
N GLU A 91 -15.13 -2.80 -1.52
CA GLU A 91 -15.68 -4.10 -1.13
C GLU A 91 -16.89 -4.48 -1.98
N GLY A 92 -17.76 -3.52 -2.28
CA GLY A 92 -18.93 -3.73 -3.16
C GLY A 92 -18.55 -4.05 -4.61
N VAL A 93 -17.50 -3.42 -5.15
CA VAL A 93 -17.02 -3.67 -6.53
C VAL A 93 -16.24 -4.98 -6.63
N PHE A 94 -15.33 -5.23 -5.69
CA PHE A 94 -14.34 -6.30 -5.81
C PHE A 94 -14.64 -7.54 -4.96
N GLY A 95 -15.62 -7.49 -4.06
CA GLY A 95 -15.91 -8.50 -3.05
C GLY A 95 -15.13 -8.23 -1.77
N LYS A 96 -15.82 -8.28 -0.62
CA LYS A 96 -15.24 -7.99 0.71
C LYS A 96 -14.05 -8.88 1.04
N GLU A 97 -14.09 -10.14 0.62
CA GLU A 97 -13.02 -11.11 0.80
C GLU A 97 -11.75 -10.83 0.00
N ASN A 98 -11.82 -9.91 -0.97
CA ASN A 98 -10.71 -9.55 -1.84
C ASN A 98 -10.10 -8.18 -1.50
N VAL A 99 -10.70 -7.39 -0.60
CA VAL A 99 -10.21 -6.07 -0.22
C VAL A 99 -9.54 -6.10 1.15
N PHE A 100 -8.30 -5.63 1.22
CA PHE A 100 -7.48 -5.62 2.42
C PHE A 100 -6.98 -4.20 2.68
N ASP A 101 -7.50 -3.58 3.73
CA ASP A 101 -7.20 -2.19 4.03
C ASP A 101 -6.11 -2.05 5.10
N PHE A 102 -4.90 -1.68 4.67
CA PHE A 102 -3.77 -1.39 5.55
C PHE A 102 -3.56 0.12 5.79
N SER A 103 -4.48 0.96 5.35
CA SER A 103 -4.42 2.40 5.62
C SER A 103 -4.71 2.73 7.09
N GLY A 104 -4.34 3.92 7.52
CA GLY A 104 -4.48 4.36 8.91
C GLY A 104 -3.32 3.94 9.81
N LYS A 105 -3.52 4.07 11.13
CA LYS A 105 -2.53 3.73 12.15
C LYS A 105 -2.53 2.23 12.44
N ASN A 106 -1.39 1.58 12.29
CA ASN A 106 -1.17 0.16 12.58
C ASN A 106 0.35 -0.12 12.70
N PRO A 107 0.78 -1.34 13.12
CA PRO A 107 2.21 -1.63 13.31
C PRO A 107 3.10 -1.47 12.07
N ILE A 108 2.53 -1.48 10.85
CA ILE A 108 3.27 -1.20 9.61
C ILE A 108 3.51 0.31 9.47
N THR A 109 2.48 1.13 9.67
CA THR A 109 2.52 2.58 9.43
C THR A 109 3.15 3.39 10.56
N GLU A 110 3.37 2.77 11.73
CA GLU A 110 4.04 3.41 12.87
C GLU A 110 5.56 3.50 12.74
N SER A 111 6.20 2.54 12.06
CA SER A 111 7.66 2.50 11.99
C SER A 111 8.19 3.19 10.73
N LYS A 112 8.92 4.30 10.88
CA LYS A 112 9.61 4.95 9.75
C LYS A 112 10.61 4.02 9.04
N TYR A 113 11.15 3.02 9.75
CA TYR A 113 12.08 2.03 9.20
C TYR A 113 11.43 1.07 8.20
N ASN A 114 10.11 1.10 8.07
CA ASN A 114 9.36 0.36 7.07
C ASN A 114 9.30 1.06 5.70
N TYR A 115 9.88 2.25 5.57
CA TYR A 115 9.70 3.13 4.42
C TYR A 115 11.01 3.61 3.81
N TYR A 116 10.97 3.90 2.50
CA TYR A 116 12.01 4.67 1.79
C TYR A 116 11.70 6.17 1.80
N GLU A 117 10.42 6.51 1.78
CA GLU A 117 9.86 7.84 1.99
C GLU A 117 8.37 7.69 2.36
N ARG A 118 7.62 8.78 2.46
CA ARG A 118 6.26 8.80 3.03
C ARG A 118 5.25 7.84 2.35
N ASN A 119 5.42 7.53 1.06
CA ASN A 119 4.43 6.77 0.29
C ASN A 119 4.89 5.35 -0.11
N HIS A 120 6.19 5.10 -0.21
CA HIS A 120 6.78 3.86 -0.67
C HIS A 120 7.39 3.07 0.49
N PHE A 121 6.75 1.97 0.84
CA PHE A 121 7.26 1.02 1.81
C PHE A 121 8.42 0.18 1.25
N ARG A 122 9.20 -0.40 2.16
CA ARG A 122 10.29 -1.33 1.87
C ARG A 122 9.77 -2.74 1.59
N PRO A 123 10.48 -3.58 0.82
CA PRO A 123 10.05 -4.95 0.46
C PRO A 123 9.55 -5.80 1.64
N LEU A 124 10.17 -5.67 2.83
CA LEU A 124 9.73 -6.36 4.04
C LEU A 124 8.26 -6.13 4.41
N VAL A 125 7.73 -4.94 4.10
CA VAL A 125 6.32 -4.61 4.32
C VAL A 125 5.44 -5.33 3.30
N GLY A 126 5.88 -5.37 2.04
CA GLY A 126 5.22 -6.15 0.99
C GLY A 126 5.12 -7.62 1.38
N ASP A 127 6.23 -8.22 1.83
CA ASP A 127 6.25 -9.61 2.31
C ASP A 127 5.29 -9.82 3.49
N SER A 128 5.26 -8.90 4.45
CA SER A 128 4.33 -8.94 5.59
C SER A 128 2.87 -8.87 5.15
N ILE A 129 2.52 -7.98 4.23
CA ILE A 129 1.17 -7.85 3.66
C ILE A 129 0.75 -9.14 2.95
N MET A 130 1.63 -9.67 2.09
CA MET A 130 1.38 -10.92 1.36
C MET A 130 1.18 -12.08 2.33
N ASN A 131 2.03 -12.20 3.35
CA ASN A 131 1.90 -13.23 4.37
C ASN A 131 0.56 -13.11 5.11
N ARG A 132 0.12 -11.91 5.49
CA ARG A 132 -1.19 -11.71 6.15
C ARG A 132 -2.35 -12.14 5.25
N ILE A 133 -2.34 -11.73 3.98
CA ILE A 133 -3.41 -12.05 3.02
C ILE A 133 -3.49 -13.56 2.75
N TYR A 134 -2.36 -14.20 2.48
CA TYR A 134 -2.34 -15.59 1.98
C TYR A 134 -2.18 -16.64 3.08
N SER A 135 -1.73 -16.27 4.28
CA SER A 135 -1.69 -17.20 5.44
C SER A 135 -2.98 -17.20 6.27
N GLY A 136 -4.00 -16.43 5.87
CA GLY A 136 -5.29 -16.35 6.55
C GLY A 136 -5.32 -15.48 7.83
N LYS A 137 -4.24 -14.75 8.14
CA LYS A 137 -4.08 -13.89 9.33
C LYS A 137 -4.34 -12.40 9.09
N GLY A 138 -4.88 -12.03 7.93
CA GLY A 138 -5.11 -10.64 7.51
C GLY A 138 -6.52 -10.12 7.73
N ARG A 139 -7.31 -10.76 8.60
CA ARG A 139 -8.73 -10.44 8.85
C ARG A 139 -9.00 -9.90 10.26
N ASP A 140 -7.94 -9.55 10.99
CA ASP A 140 -7.98 -9.12 12.38
C ASP A 140 -8.18 -7.60 12.50
#